data_AF-A0ABD7PCT9-F1
#
_entry.id   AF-A0ABD7PCT9-F1
#
_cell.length_a   1.000
_cell.length_b   1.000
_cell.length_c   1.000
_cell.angle_alpha   90.00
_cell.angle_beta   90.00
_cell.angle_gamma   90.00
#
_symmetry.space_group_name_H-M   'P 1'
#
loop_
_entity.id
_entity.type
_entity.pdbx_description
1 polymer ?
#
loop_
_entity_poly.entity_id
_entity_poly.type
_entity_poly.pdbx_seq_one_letter_code
_entity_poly.pdbx_strand_id
1 'polypeptide(L)'
;MLEEGIASICHGEKQMVVTPLFSPSILGFMDGYGLFDDIPQKRHYVLFAETDLHGRWISHQAAVDILNEQNLWRHVTHILAQRLMVLSMREQELMGVDSYLMVRTLLTELADYPEAYRRQINVLSFIQRRTNLSRSRIMSILSELRKGDYITIHRGVLRTIAHPLPAHF
;
A
#
# COMPACT_ATOMS: atom_id res chain seq x y z
N MET A 1 2.75 -11.93 -11.71
CA MET A 1 1.51 -12.17 -10.95
C MET A 1 1.89 -12.51 -9.52
N LEU A 2 1.40 -11.72 -8.58
CA LEU A 2 1.44 -11.99 -7.15
C LEU A 2 0.32 -12.98 -6.82
N GLU A 3 0.69 -14.09 -6.18
CA GLU A 3 -0.19 -15.21 -5.82
C GLU A 3 -0.36 -15.36 -4.32
N GLU A 4 0.60 -14.90 -3.51
CA GLU A 4 0.46 -14.80 -2.06
C GLU A 4 1.20 -13.56 -1.55
N GLY A 5 0.74 -13.01 -0.42
CA GLY A 5 1.37 -11.87 0.22
C GLY A 5 0.78 -10.51 -0.14
N ILE A 6 1.36 -9.48 0.48
CA ILE A 6 1.07 -8.07 0.26
C ILE A 6 2.36 -7.36 -0.15
N ALA A 7 2.29 -6.66 -1.28
CA ALA A 7 3.35 -5.77 -1.72
C ALA A 7 2.88 -4.32 -1.64
N SER A 8 3.81 -3.37 -1.65
CA SER A 8 3.50 -1.94 -1.76
C SER A 8 4.35 -1.30 -2.82
N ILE A 9 3.72 -0.50 -3.69
CA ILE A 9 4.43 0.38 -4.62
C ILE A 9 4.82 1.62 -3.83
N CYS A 10 6.11 1.96 -3.83
CA CYS A 10 6.63 3.08 -3.06
C CYS A 10 7.32 4.08 -3.96
N HIS A 11 7.17 5.39 -3.72
CA HIS A 11 7.95 6.40 -4.43
C HIS A 11 9.42 6.36 -3.95
N GLY A 12 10.35 6.19 -4.88
CA GLY A 12 11.76 5.84 -4.64
C GLY A 12 12.52 6.86 -3.79
N GLU A 13 12.25 8.16 -3.94
CA GLU A 13 12.97 9.22 -3.21
C GLU A 13 12.57 9.32 -1.73
N LYS A 14 11.34 8.95 -1.36
CA LYS A 14 10.81 9.13 0.00
C LYS A 14 10.41 7.83 0.69
N GLN A 15 10.54 6.67 0.02
CA GLN A 15 10.06 5.36 0.52
C GLN A 15 8.58 5.39 0.95
N MET A 16 7.83 6.32 0.38
CA MET A 16 6.43 6.56 0.69
C MET A 16 5.58 5.58 -0.10
N VAL A 17 4.72 4.82 0.58
CA VAL A 17 3.80 3.89 -0.04
C VAL A 17 2.72 4.68 -0.77
N VAL A 18 2.62 4.40 -2.06
CA VAL A 18 1.66 4.97 -3.00
C VAL A 18 0.41 4.09 -3.01
N THR A 19 0.59 2.77 -3.08
CA THR A 19 -0.52 1.83 -2.96
C THR A 19 -0.07 0.43 -2.52
N PRO A 20 -0.80 -0.24 -1.60
CA PRO A 20 -0.63 -1.66 -1.34
C PRO A 20 -1.29 -2.50 -2.45
N LEU A 21 -0.80 -3.71 -2.59
CA LEU A 21 -1.16 -4.69 -3.60
C LEU A 21 -1.38 -6.02 -2.89
N PHE A 22 -2.62 -6.49 -2.90
CA PHE A 22 -3.01 -7.75 -2.28
C PHE A 22 -3.01 -8.86 -3.32
N SER A 23 -2.55 -10.04 -2.93
CA SER A 23 -2.79 -11.22 -3.74
C SER A 23 -4.30 -11.54 -3.88
N PRO A 24 -4.77 -12.03 -5.04
CA PRO A 24 -4.04 -12.17 -6.30
C PRO A 24 -3.99 -10.85 -7.08
N SER A 25 -2.82 -10.48 -7.59
CA SER A 25 -2.63 -9.22 -8.32
C SER A 25 -1.60 -9.31 -9.45
N ILE A 26 -1.87 -8.68 -10.59
CA ILE A 26 -0.88 -8.52 -11.66
C ILE A 26 -0.09 -7.23 -11.45
N LEU A 27 1.22 -7.30 -11.64
CA LEU A 27 2.18 -6.22 -11.42
C LEU A 27 3.01 -6.00 -12.69
N GLY A 28 3.63 -4.83 -12.81
CA GLY A 28 4.53 -4.51 -13.91
C GLY A 28 3.91 -3.83 -15.13
N PHE A 29 2.57 -3.69 -15.20
CA PHE A 29 1.94 -2.91 -16.29
C PHE A 29 2.27 -1.42 -16.23
N MET A 30 2.32 -0.83 -15.03
CA MET A 30 2.60 0.61 -14.86
C MET A 30 4.07 0.93 -15.14
N ASP A 31 5.00 0.12 -14.60
CA ASP A 31 6.45 0.33 -14.74
C ASP A 31 6.98 -0.13 -16.10
N GLY A 32 6.26 -1.04 -16.76
CA GLY A 32 6.60 -1.54 -18.09
C GLY A 32 6.30 -0.54 -19.20
N TYR A 33 5.42 0.46 -18.98
CA TYR A 33 5.08 1.41 -20.04
C TYR A 33 6.27 2.28 -20.50
N GLY A 34 7.18 2.60 -19.59
CA GLY A 34 8.43 3.31 -19.93
C GLY A 34 9.39 2.50 -20.81
N LEU A 35 9.14 1.21 -21.05
CA LEU A 35 9.89 0.37 -21.99
C LEU A 35 9.33 0.43 -23.42
N PHE A 36 8.11 0.95 -23.64
CA PHE A 36 7.52 1.00 -24.99
C PHE A 36 8.00 2.21 -25.80
N ASP A 37 8.36 3.32 -25.15
CA ASP A 37 8.55 4.62 -25.82
C ASP A 37 9.94 5.25 -25.59
N ASP A 38 10.96 4.50 -25.16
CA ASP A 38 12.32 5.02 -24.89
C ASP A 38 12.33 6.27 -23.97
N ILE A 39 11.32 6.40 -23.11
CA ILE A 39 11.21 7.50 -22.17
C ILE A 39 12.29 7.29 -21.12
N PRO A 40 13.19 8.28 -20.88
CA PRO A 40 14.26 8.13 -19.90
C PRO A 40 13.67 7.72 -18.55
N GLN A 41 13.92 6.47 -18.15
CA GLN A 41 13.40 5.92 -16.89
C GLN A 41 13.97 6.73 -15.73
N LYS A 42 13.19 7.66 -15.19
CA LYS A 42 13.28 7.89 -13.76
C LYS A 42 12.48 6.77 -13.10
N ARG A 43 13.18 5.75 -12.59
CA ARG A 43 12.58 4.71 -11.75
C ARG A 43 12.06 5.37 -10.46
N HIS A 44 10.87 5.94 -10.56
CA HIS A 44 10.25 6.67 -9.46
C HIS A 44 9.57 5.73 -8.47
N TYR A 45 9.39 4.44 -8.80
CA TYR A 45 8.67 3.51 -7.97
C TYR A 45 9.48 2.23 -7.69
N VAL A 46 9.42 1.78 -6.44
CA VAL A 46 10.03 0.53 -5.98
C VAL A 46 8.95 -0.37 -5.37
N LEU A 47 9.05 -1.67 -5.63
CA LEU A 47 8.21 -2.66 -4.98
C LEU A 47 8.80 -3.00 -3.62
N PHE A 48 7.99 -2.92 -2.58
CA PHE A 48 8.35 -3.35 -1.24
C PHE A 48 7.47 -4.55 -0.84
N ALA A 49 8.10 -5.63 -0.41
CA ALA A 49 7.41 -6.77 0.17
C ALA A 49 6.96 -6.42 1.61
N GLU A 50 5.67 -6.21 1.83
CA GLU A 50 5.13 -6.00 3.19
C GLU A 50 5.06 -7.29 3.99
N THR A 51 4.93 -8.40 3.30
CA THR A 51 4.96 -9.77 3.82
C THR A 51 5.80 -10.64 2.91
N ASP A 52 5.96 -11.91 3.27
CA ASP A 52 6.49 -12.89 2.32
C ASP A 52 5.61 -12.92 1.07
N LEU A 53 6.25 -12.88 -0.11
CA LEU A 53 5.59 -12.83 -1.40
C LEU A 53 5.82 -14.13 -2.16
N HIS A 54 4.76 -14.67 -2.76
CA HIS A 54 4.85 -15.75 -3.73
C HIS A 54 4.20 -15.33 -5.04
N GLY A 55 4.78 -15.75 -6.17
CA GLY A 55 4.21 -15.43 -7.46
C GLY A 55 5.06 -15.88 -8.63
N ARG A 56 4.56 -15.56 -9.83
CA ARG A 56 5.21 -15.88 -11.10
C ARG A 56 5.55 -14.60 -11.85
N TRP A 57 6.66 -14.60 -12.58
CA TRP A 57 7.00 -13.53 -13.51
C TRP A 57 7.02 -14.07 -14.95
N ILE A 58 6.72 -13.19 -15.89
CA ILE A 58 6.95 -13.41 -17.32
C ILE A 58 7.74 -12.21 -17.84
N SER A 59 8.49 -12.40 -18.94
CA SER A 59 9.19 -11.28 -19.56
C SER A 59 8.19 -10.27 -20.12
N HIS A 60 8.62 -9.02 -20.26
CA HIS A 60 7.81 -7.96 -20.84
C HIS A 60 7.32 -8.33 -22.25
N GLN A 61 8.23 -8.83 -23.10
CA GLN A 61 7.90 -9.25 -24.46
C GLN A 61 6.85 -10.36 -24.47
N ALA A 62 7.03 -11.40 -23.66
CA ALA A 62 6.07 -12.49 -23.56
C ALA A 62 4.69 -12.00 -23.09
N ALA A 63 4.64 -11.01 -22.19
CA ALA A 63 3.39 -10.40 -21.77
C ALA A 63 2.70 -9.68 -22.94
N VAL A 64 3.45 -8.86 -23.71
CA VAL A 64 2.92 -8.12 -24.87
C VAL A 64 2.38 -9.08 -25.93
N ASP A 65 3.11 -10.15 -26.23
CA ASP A 65 2.71 -11.15 -27.23
C ASP A 65 1.37 -11.80 -26.81
N ILE A 66 1.26 -12.25 -25.55
CA ILE A 66 0.02 -12.84 -25.00
C ILE A 66 -1.14 -11.83 -25.05
N LEU A 67 -0.89 -10.56 -24.68
CA LEU A 67 -1.94 -9.53 -24.68
C LEU A 67 -2.48 -9.24 -26.08
N ASN A 68 -1.60 -9.24 -27.09
CA ASN A 68 -1.95 -9.06 -28.49
C ASN A 68 -2.72 -10.25 -29.03
N GLU A 69 -2.18 -11.47 -28.88
CA GLU A 69 -2.79 -12.71 -29.38
C GLU A 69 -4.20 -12.93 -28.81
N GLN A 70 -4.38 -12.62 -27.53
CA GLN A 70 -5.64 -12.86 -26.81
C GLN A 70 -6.55 -11.62 -26.76
N ASN A 71 -6.19 -10.51 -27.42
CA ASN A 71 -6.93 -9.24 -27.42
C ASN A 71 -7.29 -8.72 -26.00
N LEU A 72 -6.34 -8.81 -25.06
CA LEU A 72 -6.59 -8.54 -23.64
C LEU A 72 -6.35 -7.07 -23.24
N TRP A 73 -5.90 -6.21 -24.15
CA TRP A 73 -5.59 -4.81 -23.85
C TRP A 73 -6.75 -4.05 -23.22
N ARG A 74 -8.00 -4.33 -23.61
CA ARG A 74 -9.19 -3.74 -22.96
C ARG A 74 -9.25 -4.06 -21.47
N HIS A 75 -8.98 -5.31 -21.09
CA HIS A 75 -8.96 -5.73 -19.67
C HIS A 75 -7.83 -5.04 -18.91
N VAL A 76 -6.64 -4.92 -19.54
CA VAL A 76 -5.52 -4.17 -18.98
C VAL A 76 -5.91 -2.71 -18.74
N THR A 77 -6.56 -2.05 -19.70
CA THR A 77 -7.05 -0.67 -19.53
C THR A 77 -8.05 -0.55 -18.38
N HIS A 78 -8.98 -1.49 -18.22
CA HIS A 78 -9.90 -1.49 -17.08
C HIS A 78 -9.17 -1.60 -15.73
N ILE A 79 -8.18 -2.49 -15.63
CA ILE A 79 -7.35 -2.64 -14.42
C ILE A 79 -6.58 -1.35 -14.12
N LEU A 80 -5.97 -0.73 -15.14
CA LEU A 80 -5.23 0.52 -14.98
C LEU A 80 -6.15 1.69 -14.59
N ALA A 81 -7.33 1.80 -15.20
CA ALA A 81 -8.31 2.83 -14.87
C ALA A 81 -8.82 2.71 -13.42
N GLN A 82 -9.12 1.48 -12.98
CA GLN A 82 -9.51 1.22 -11.59
C GLN A 82 -8.40 1.63 -10.62
N ARG A 83 -7.13 1.30 -10.93
CA ARG A 83 -5.99 1.70 -10.11
C ARG A 83 -5.80 3.20 -10.06
N LEU A 84 -5.91 3.88 -11.20
CA LEU A 84 -5.80 5.34 -11.28
C LEU A 84 -6.87 6.01 -10.43
N MET A 85 -8.12 5.55 -10.50
CA MET A 85 -9.22 6.10 -9.70
C MET A 85 -8.94 5.97 -8.19
N VAL A 86 -8.48 4.79 -7.74
CA VAL A 86 -8.13 4.56 -6.32
C VAL A 86 -6.96 5.45 -5.87
N LEU A 87 -5.95 5.62 -6.73
CA LEU A 87 -4.81 6.51 -6.45
C LEU A 87 -5.28 7.98 -6.31
N SER A 88 -6.12 8.46 -7.23
CA SER A 88 -6.63 9.83 -7.18
C SER A 88 -7.50 10.10 -5.95
N MET A 89 -8.33 9.13 -5.54
CA MET A 89 -9.12 9.26 -4.31
C MET A 89 -8.21 9.40 -3.07
N ARG A 90 -7.15 8.60 -2.99
CA ARG A 90 -6.19 8.66 -1.87
C ARG A 90 -5.38 9.95 -1.83
N GLU A 91 -5.01 10.50 -2.99
CA GLU A 91 -4.34 11.81 -3.03
C GLU A 91 -5.21 12.91 -2.43
N GLN A 92 -6.54 12.87 -2.66
CA GLN A 92 -7.46 13.82 -2.05
C GLN A 92 -7.59 13.63 -0.53
N GLU A 93 -7.61 12.39 -0.05
CA GLU A 93 -7.69 12.08 1.39
C GLU A 93 -6.43 12.46 2.18
N LEU A 94 -5.28 12.59 1.53
CA LEU A 94 -4.00 12.90 2.21
C LEU A 94 -3.68 14.41 2.24
N MET A 95 -4.42 15.25 1.50
CA MET A 95 -4.22 16.70 1.49
C MET A 95 -4.95 17.36 2.67
N GLY A 96 -4.19 17.89 3.63
CA GLY A 96 -4.72 18.77 4.69
C GLY A 96 -5.41 18.07 5.87
N VAL A 97 -5.25 16.76 6.00
CA VAL A 97 -5.86 15.96 7.07
C VAL A 97 -5.01 16.02 8.35
N ASP A 98 -5.69 16.17 9.49
CA ASP A 98 -5.07 16.17 10.81
C ASP A 98 -4.24 14.90 11.06
N SER A 99 -3.11 15.04 11.76
CA SER A 99 -2.16 13.95 12.05
C SER A 99 -2.84 12.76 12.73
N TYR A 100 -3.78 13.02 13.63
CA TYR A 100 -4.56 11.98 14.29
C TYR A 100 -5.45 11.23 13.29
N LEU A 101 -6.18 11.97 12.45
CA LEU A 101 -7.07 11.38 11.46
C LEU A 101 -6.31 10.50 10.46
N MET A 102 -5.11 10.90 10.03
CA MET A 102 -4.24 10.06 9.19
C MET A 102 -3.87 8.74 9.89
N VAL A 103 -3.43 8.81 11.15
CA VAL A 103 -3.07 7.61 11.94
C VAL A 103 -4.28 6.72 12.15
N ARG A 104 -5.45 7.30 12.43
CA ARG A 104 -6.71 6.58 12.61
C ARG A 104 -7.09 5.80 11.36
N THR A 105 -7.12 6.45 10.21
CA THR A 105 -7.47 5.82 8.94
C THR A 105 -6.54 4.64 8.63
N LEU A 106 -5.24 4.80 8.85
CA LEU A 106 -4.26 3.74 8.60
C LEU A 106 -4.34 2.59 9.61
N LEU A 107 -4.71 2.85 10.86
CA LEU A 107 -4.96 1.78 11.83
C LEU A 107 -6.20 0.97 11.47
N THR A 108 -7.27 1.63 11.02
CA THR A 108 -8.48 0.95 10.54
C THR A 108 -8.16 0.11 9.30
N GLU A 109 -7.45 0.68 8.32
CA GLU A 109 -7.00 -0.06 7.13
C GLU A 109 -6.20 -1.30 7.53
N LEU A 110 -5.24 -1.16 8.45
CA LEU A 110 -4.43 -2.28 8.92
C LEU A 110 -5.25 -3.34 9.69
N ALA A 111 -6.35 -2.94 10.34
CA ALA A 111 -7.24 -3.86 11.03
C ALA A 111 -8.07 -4.71 10.07
N ASP A 112 -8.39 -4.19 8.88
CA ASP A 112 -9.11 -4.89 7.82
C ASP A 112 -8.23 -5.92 7.09
N TYR A 113 -6.90 -5.85 7.25
CA TYR A 113 -5.99 -6.82 6.63
C TYR A 113 -6.20 -8.21 7.26
N PRO A 114 -6.15 -9.29 6.45
CA PRO A 114 -6.22 -10.66 6.96
C PRO A 114 -5.16 -10.88 8.05
N GLU A 115 -5.55 -11.58 9.12
CA GLU A 115 -4.71 -11.72 10.31
C GLU A 115 -3.31 -12.29 9.99
N ALA A 116 -3.23 -13.24 9.05
CA ALA A 116 -1.98 -13.85 8.61
C ALA A 116 -0.95 -12.82 8.11
N TYR A 117 -1.41 -11.76 7.45
CA TYR A 117 -0.56 -10.69 6.93
C TYR A 117 -0.34 -9.60 7.97
N ARG A 118 -1.41 -9.20 8.68
CA ARG A 118 -1.34 -8.18 9.74
C ARG A 118 -0.29 -8.51 10.80
N ARG A 119 -0.11 -9.80 11.14
CA ARG A 119 0.88 -10.26 12.13
C ARG A 119 2.34 -10.04 11.72
N GLN A 120 2.61 -9.81 10.44
CA GLN A 120 3.95 -9.57 9.89
C GLN A 120 4.29 -8.08 9.79
N ILE A 121 3.30 -7.19 9.98
CA ILE A 121 3.45 -5.76 9.75
C ILE A 121 3.71 -5.02 11.06
N ASN A 122 4.77 -4.23 11.09
CA ASN A 122 5.02 -3.29 12.18
C ASN A 122 4.18 -2.01 11.99
N VAL A 123 3.33 -1.70 12.97
CA VAL A 123 2.37 -0.57 12.92
C VAL A 123 3.07 0.77 12.70
N LEU A 124 4.19 1.01 13.40
CA LEU A 124 4.92 2.27 13.29
C LEU A 124 5.50 2.42 11.89
N SER A 125 6.18 1.39 11.38
CA SER A 125 6.75 1.39 10.03
C SER A 125 5.67 1.53 8.96
N PHE A 126 4.53 0.88 9.15
CA PHE A 126 3.38 0.96 8.24
C PHE A 126 2.86 2.39 8.11
N ILE A 127 2.62 3.07 9.23
CA ILE A 127 2.12 4.45 9.27
C ILE A 127 3.18 5.43 8.78
N GLN A 128 4.42 5.27 9.22
CA GLN A 128 5.51 6.18 8.87
C GLN A 128 5.81 6.18 7.37
N ARG A 129 5.59 5.07 6.68
CA ARG A 129 5.78 4.98 5.23
C ARG A 129 4.58 5.47 4.43
N ARG A 130 3.42 5.66 5.05
CA ARG A 130 2.19 6.11 4.39
C ARG A 130 1.82 7.56 4.74
N THR A 131 2.60 8.20 5.61
CA THR A 131 2.38 9.58 6.05
C THR A 131 3.69 10.35 6.08
N ASN A 132 3.64 11.68 5.98
CA ASN A 132 4.81 12.54 6.23
C ASN A 132 5.01 12.85 7.72
N LEU A 133 4.37 12.11 8.62
CA LEU A 133 4.43 12.37 10.05
C LEU A 133 5.78 11.94 10.64
N SER A 134 6.28 12.71 11.59
CA SER A 134 7.48 12.33 12.33
C SER A 134 7.20 11.10 13.20
N ARG A 135 8.24 10.26 13.38
CA ARG A 135 8.17 9.09 14.26
C ARG A 135 7.65 9.43 15.65
N SER A 136 8.09 10.55 16.22
CA SER A 136 7.64 11.03 17.54
C SER A 136 6.16 11.39 17.56
N ARG A 137 5.64 12.04 16.49
CA ARG A 137 4.22 12.37 16.38
C ARG A 137 3.36 11.10 16.31
N ILE A 138 3.75 10.13 15.49
CA ILE A 138 3.05 8.84 15.37
C ILE A 138 3.06 8.11 16.72
N MET A 139 4.23 8.00 17.36
CA MET A 139 4.35 7.33 18.65
C MET A 139 3.54 8.00 19.76
N SER A 140 3.45 9.33 19.76
CA SER A 140 2.61 10.08 20.68
C SER A 140 1.13 9.66 20.53
N ILE A 141 0.61 9.69 19.30
CA ILE A 141 -0.78 9.29 19.00
C ILE A 141 -1.03 7.82 19.38
N LEU A 142 -0.14 6.91 18.99
CA LEU A 142 -0.26 5.48 19.34
C LEU A 142 -0.22 5.25 20.86
N SER A 143 0.53 6.05 21.60
CA SER A 143 0.61 5.94 23.06
C SER A 143 -0.67 6.41 23.72
N GLU A 144 -1.25 7.53 23.28
CA GLU A 144 -2.54 8.01 23.78
C GLU A 144 -3.68 7.01 23.48
N LEU A 145 -3.70 6.45 22.27
CA LEU A 145 -4.68 5.40 21.92
C LEU A 145 -4.53 4.12 22.77
N ARG A 146 -3.30 3.76 23.16
CA ARG A 146 -3.07 2.65 24.09
C ARG A 146 -3.50 2.98 25.51
N LYS A 147 -3.22 4.20 26.00
CA LYS A 147 -3.64 4.65 27.33
C LYS A 147 -5.15 4.69 27.48
N GLY A 148 -5.86 5.05 26.41
CA GLY A 148 -7.32 5.01 26.36
C GLY A 148 -7.91 3.63 26.05
N ASP A 149 -7.10 2.56 26.08
CA ASP A 149 -7.50 1.18 25.79
C ASP A 149 -8.18 0.96 24.43
N TYR A 150 -8.02 1.89 23.48
CA TYR A 150 -8.60 1.77 22.14
C TYR A 150 -7.90 0.71 21.30
N ILE A 151 -6.57 0.60 21.42
CA ILE A 151 -5.76 -0.31 20.61
C ILE A 151 -4.83 -1.15 21.48
N THR A 152 -4.66 -2.41 21.07
CA THR A 152 -3.63 -3.30 21.62
C THR A 152 -2.55 -3.53 20.58
N ILE A 153 -1.32 -3.11 20.89
CA ILE A 153 -0.14 -3.39 20.06
C ILE A 153 0.83 -4.24 20.87
N HIS A 154 1.22 -5.39 20.35
CA HIS A 154 2.17 -6.29 21.00
C HIS A 154 3.37 -6.55 20.08
N ARG A 155 4.58 -6.28 20.57
CA ARG A 155 5.84 -6.36 19.78
C ARG A 155 5.77 -5.60 18.44
N GLY A 156 5.10 -4.44 18.44
CA GLY A 156 4.97 -3.57 17.27
C GLY A 156 3.87 -3.97 16.28
N VAL A 157 3.12 -5.05 16.55
CA VAL A 157 2.04 -5.57 15.69
C VAL A 157 0.68 -5.19 16.27
N LEU A 158 -0.25 -4.74 15.43
CA LEU A 158 -1.65 -4.47 15.83
C LEU A 158 -2.37 -5.78 16.10
N ARG A 159 -2.85 -5.97 17.34
CA ARG A 159 -3.60 -7.17 17.75
C ARG A 159 -5.09 -6.94 17.64
N THR A 160 -5.56 -5.85 18.23
CA THR A 160 -6.98 -5.57 18.37
C THR A 160 -7.20 -4.06 18.39
N ILE A 161 -8.30 -3.62 17.77
CA ILE A 161 -8.96 -2.35 18.04
C ILE A 161 -10.15 -2.70 18.92
N ALA A 162 -10.07 -2.40 20.22
CA ALA A 162 -11.05 -2.85 21.21
C ALA A 162 -12.31 -1.98 21.21
N HIS A 163 -12.16 -0.71 20.85
CA HIS A 163 -13.24 0.27 20.78
C HIS A 163 -13.15 1.08 19.48
N PRO A 164 -14.29 1.58 18.96
CA PRO A 164 -14.27 2.53 17.85
C PRO A 164 -13.31 3.69 18.16
N LEU A 165 -12.38 3.96 17.25
CA LEU A 165 -11.40 5.02 17.43
C LEU A 165 -12.12 6.38 17.49
N PRO A 166 -11.76 7.28 18.43
CA PRO A 166 -12.46 8.55 18.61
C PRO A 166 -12.53 9.38 17.34
N ALA A 167 -13.64 10.11 17.16
CA ALA A 167 -13.84 11.02 16.03
C ALA A 167 -12.82 12.17 16.04
N HIS A 168 -12.44 12.64 17.23
CA HIS A 168 -11.50 13.73 17.49
C HIS A 168 -10.64 13.39 18.72
N PHE A 169 -9.39 13.86 18.75
CA PHE A 169 -8.43 13.66 19.83
C PHE A 169 -7.70 14.96 20.12
#